data_AF-A0A1G4KPF2-F1
#
_entry.id   AF-A0A1G4KPF2-F1
#
_cell.length_a   1.000
_cell.length_b   1.000
_cell.length_c   1.000
_cell.angle_alpha   90.00
_cell.angle_beta   90.00
_cell.angle_gamma   90.00
#
_symmetry.space_group_name_H-M   'P 1'
#
loop_
_entity.id
_entity.type
_entity.pdbx_description
1 polymer ?
#
loop_
_entity_poly.entity_id
_entity_poly.type
_entity_poly.pdbx_seq_one_letter_code
_entity_poly.pdbx_strand_id
1 'polypeptide(L)'
;MRSDSHQLISIHLKLHTMAMIKQILRDVLINKNAIMFQTTMRAKHSVRLQSFHTGLACKQDKYSPSDTKKVLSFYDNINSILNEINSSDDSYDHTQYFRNSQDVQDQSQDHNQSQSDQAIENLNVLNEVIDEQHVDVKKAAENFLDTYGIYSQLCNAGFTDSQSKIILSLLTEELNSQVHYLSKNFSPQQDLENDTYLFEAAQSELSVEINGYRDSNLSDLMNSSIFLKRLFNSLEDSLNIQYQLIDNSMKLEIDQFKHENNLTNKKLNIRNHDLNNRIGTELMSGIKSEIESLRWAITRAGVLALLSMVFSILVCFNVSQRSASKEETEMAADKQIDTQLRRAHLPAETVHNEYEADWEEDQEVS
;
A
#
# COMPACT_ATOMS: atom_id res chain seq x y z
N MET A 1 6.07 50.67 -37.61
CA MET A 1 7.17 50.54 -36.63
C MET A 1 6.77 50.73 -35.16
N ARG A 2 5.74 51.52 -34.79
CA ARG A 2 5.33 51.67 -33.37
C ARG A 2 4.23 50.70 -32.91
N SER A 3 3.57 49.98 -33.82
CA SER A 3 2.47 49.05 -33.50
C SER A 3 2.98 47.65 -33.10
N ASP A 4 4.08 47.20 -33.72
CA ASP A 4 4.62 45.85 -33.48
C ASP A 4 5.30 45.73 -32.12
N SER A 5 5.87 46.82 -31.59
CA SER A 5 6.46 46.84 -30.24
C SER A 5 5.41 46.73 -29.13
N HIS A 6 4.21 47.28 -29.32
CA HIS A 6 3.11 47.14 -28.34
C HIS A 6 2.53 45.72 -28.34
N GLN A 7 2.48 45.05 -29.49
CA GLN A 7 2.06 43.65 -29.59
C GLN A 7 3.06 42.73 -28.88
N LEU A 8 4.37 42.93 -29.09
CA LEU A 8 5.41 42.13 -28.46
C LEU A 8 5.41 42.26 -26.93
N ILE A 9 5.25 43.49 -26.41
CA ILE A 9 5.19 43.75 -24.96
C ILE A 9 3.93 43.10 -24.36
N SER A 10 2.80 43.13 -25.07
CA SER A 10 1.56 42.48 -24.60
C SER A 10 1.70 40.95 -24.51
N ILE A 11 2.32 40.32 -25.49
CA ILE A 11 2.58 38.88 -25.50
C ILE A 11 3.54 38.51 -24.37
N HIS A 12 4.61 39.28 -24.18
CA HIS A 12 5.59 39.02 -23.12
C HIS A 12 4.98 39.19 -21.72
N LEU A 13 4.08 40.16 -21.54
CA LEU A 13 3.36 40.37 -20.28
C LEU A 13 2.36 39.24 -20.01
N LYS A 14 1.64 38.75 -21.04
CA LYS A 14 0.75 37.59 -20.92
C LYS A 14 1.49 36.30 -20.60
N LEU A 15 2.68 36.10 -21.18
CA LEU A 15 3.51 34.93 -20.91
C LEU A 15 4.02 34.94 -19.47
N HIS A 16 4.42 36.11 -18.97
CA HIS A 16 4.89 36.26 -17.59
C HIS A 16 3.78 36.06 -16.55
N THR A 17 2.56 36.57 -16.82
CA THR A 17 1.43 36.35 -15.90
C THR A 17 0.98 34.90 -15.87
N MET A 18 0.95 34.20 -17.01
CA MET A 18 0.67 32.76 -17.07
C MET A 18 1.73 31.92 -16.33
N ALA A 19 3.01 32.27 -16.47
CA ALA A 19 4.08 31.59 -15.75
C ALA A 19 3.94 31.77 -14.22
N MET A 20 3.60 32.98 -13.77
CA MET A 20 3.40 33.27 -12.34
C MET A 20 2.19 32.53 -11.77
N ILE A 21 1.07 32.49 -12.50
CA ILE A 21 -0.12 31.73 -12.12
C ILE A 21 0.19 30.24 -12.02
N LYS A 22 0.95 29.68 -12.98
CA LYS A 22 1.37 28.26 -12.97
C LYS A 22 2.28 27.93 -11.78
N GLN A 23 3.14 28.86 -11.37
CA GLN A 23 4.00 28.72 -10.19
C GLN A 23 3.16 28.69 -8.90
N ILE A 24 2.24 29.65 -8.74
CA ILE A 24 1.34 29.72 -7.58
C ILE A 24 0.45 28.47 -7.48
N LEU A 25 -0.05 27.97 -8.62
CA LEU A 25 -0.88 26.76 -8.64
C LEU A 25 -0.09 25.52 -8.21
N ARG A 26 1.18 25.39 -8.61
CA ARG A 26 2.07 24.31 -8.15
C ARG A 26 2.31 24.38 -6.64
N ASP A 27 2.62 25.57 -6.12
CA ASP A 27 2.90 25.75 -4.68
C ASP A 27 1.67 25.46 -3.81
N VAL A 28 0.47 25.85 -4.27
CA VAL A 28 -0.80 25.51 -3.62
C VAL A 28 -1.09 24.00 -3.67
N LEU A 29 -0.81 23.33 -4.80
CA LEU A 29 -1.04 21.89 -4.94
C LEU A 29 -0.09 21.07 -4.04
N ILE A 30 1.19 21.45 -4.00
CA ILE A 30 2.20 20.81 -3.16
C ILE A 30 1.87 21.01 -1.68
N ASN A 31 1.44 22.21 -1.28
CA ASN A 31 1.05 22.49 0.09
C ASN A 31 -0.23 21.75 0.51
N LYS A 32 -1.24 21.66 -0.38
CA LYS A 32 -2.47 20.89 -0.11
C LYS A 32 -2.19 19.40 0.08
N ASN A 33 -1.28 18.83 -0.71
CA ASN A 33 -0.85 17.44 -0.56
C ASN A 33 -0.02 17.22 0.72
N ALA A 34 0.83 18.18 1.10
CA ALA A 34 1.59 18.14 2.35
C ALA A 34 0.69 18.23 3.60
N ILE A 35 -0.33 19.11 3.58
CA ILE A 35 -1.33 19.24 4.66
C ILE A 35 -2.16 17.96 4.76
N MET A 36 -2.57 17.35 3.64
CA MET A 36 -3.35 16.10 3.63
C MET A 36 -2.53 14.90 4.13
N PHE A 37 -1.22 14.88 3.86
CA PHE A 37 -0.31 13.86 4.38
C PHE A 37 -0.08 14.00 5.89
N GLN A 38 0.00 15.23 6.43
CA GLN A 38 0.13 15.44 7.87
C GLN A 38 -1.16 15.11 8.65
N THR A 39 -2.35 15.42 8.11
CA THR A 39 -3.62 15.10 8.77
C THR A 39 -3.90 13.60 8.77
N THR A 40 -3.55 12.88 7.71
CA THR A 40 -3.67 11.41 7.66
C THR A 40 -2.67 10.69 8.57
N MET A 41 -1.45 11.22 8.75
CA MET A 41 -0.48 10.71 9.71
C MET A 41 -0.93 10.93 11.17
N ARG A 42 -1.51 12.09 11.51
CA ARG A 42 -2.05 12.37 12.86
C ARG A 42 -3.25 11.47 13.19
N ALA A 43 -4.11 11.16 12.21
CA ALA A 43 -5.24 10.25 12.40
C ALA A 43 -4.79 8.81 12.68
N LYS A 44 -3.76 8.30 11.97
CA LYS A 44 -3.21 6.95 12.21
C LYS A 44 -2.53 6.80 13.58
N HIS A 45 -1.90 7.85 14.10
CA HIS A 45 -1.24 7.80 15.42
C HIS A 45 -2.23 7.90 16.59
N SER A 46 -3.39 8.55 16.40
CA SER A 46 -4.47 8.63 17.39
C SER A 46 -5.23 7.31 17.55
N VAL A 47 -5.48 6.58 16.46
CA VAL A 47 -6.20 5.29 16.48
C VAL A 47 -5.37 4.19 17.16
N ARG A 48 -4.04 4.27 17.10
CA ARG A 48 -3.14 3.30 17.75
C ARG A 48 -3.03 3.46 19.27
N LEU A 49 -3.46 4.59 19.83
CA LEU A 49 -3.43 4.84 21.28
C LEU A 49 -4.77 4.57 21.99
N GLN A 50 -5.89 4.50 21.26
CA GLN A 50 -7.19 4.14 21.86
C GLN A 50 -7.45 2.63 21.92
N SER A 51 -6.69 1.81 21.20
CA SER A 51 -6.84 0.34 21.19
C SER A 51 -6.10 -0.39 22.31
N PHE A 52 -5.35 0.32 23.17
CA PHE A 52 -4.58 -0.30 24.26
C PHE A 52 -5.31 -0.38 25.60
N HIS A 53 -6.52 0.19 25.71
CA HIS A 53 -7.33 0.12 26.92
C HIS A 53 -8.75 -0.34 26.56
N THR A 54 -8.90 -1.61 26.23
CA THR A 54 -10.10 -2.44 26.46
C THR A 54 -9.82 -3.81 25.86
N GLY A 55 -9.27 -4.71 26.68
CA GLY A 55 -9.47 -6.12 26.41
C GLY A 55 -10.95 -6.42 26.51
N LEU A 56 -11.54 -6.99 25.47
CA LEU A 56 -12.59 -8.01 25.52
C LEU A 56 -13.03 -8.40 24.10
N ALA A 57 -13.09 -9.72 23.90
CA ALA A 57 -13.86 -10.44 22.88
C ALA A 57 -13.48 -10.25 21.40
N CYS A 58 -12.71 -11.23 20.90
CA CYS A 58 -12.73 -11.63 19.50
C CYS A 58 -14.18 -11.91 19.05
N LYS A 59 -14.66 -11.16 18.06
CA LYS A 59 -15.83 -11.51 17.27
C LYS A 59 -15.36 -11.64 15.82
N GLN A 60 -15.40 -12.86 15.32
CA GLN A 60 -15.25 -13.14 13.89
C GLN A 60 -16.43 -12.50 13.16
N ASP A 61 -16.20 -11.36 12.51
CA ASP A 61 -17.15 -10.82 11.55
C ASP A 61 -17.01 -11.62 10.25
N LYS A 62 -18.10 -12.32 9.92
CA LYS A 62 -18.26 -13.09 8.70
C LYS A 62 -18.26 -12.13 7.50
N TYR A 63 -17.25 -12.24 6.65
CA TYR A 63 -17.23 -11.60 5.34
C TYR A 63 -18.45 -12.04 4.51
N SER A 64 -19.19 -11.07 3.97
CA SER A 64 -20.37 -11.29 3.14
C SER A 64 -19.98 -11.91 1.77
N PRO A 65 -20.61 -13.01 1.31
CA PRO A 65 -20.25 -13.73 0.08
C PRO A 65 -20.46 -12.96 -1.25
N SER A 66 -20.98 -11.74 -1.20
CA SER A 66 -21.25 -10.88 -2.37
C SER A 66 -19.99 -10.18 -2.88
N ASP A 67 -19.14 -9.72 -1.97
CA ASP A 67 -18.02 -8.84 -2.33
C ASP A 67 -16.79 -9.63 -2.76
N THR A 68 -16.63 -10.87 -2.27
CA THR A 68 -15.60 -11.79 -2.76
C THR A 68 -15.87 -12.25 -4.19
N LYS A 69 -17.13 -12.41 -4.60
CA LYS A 69 -17.50 -12.78 -5.98
C LYS A 69 -17.24 -11.65 -6.97
N LYS A 70 -17.47 -10.39 -6.58
CA LYS A 70 -17.15 -9.23 -7.43
C LYS A 70 -15.64 -9.07 -7.61
N VAL A 71 -14.87 -9.24 -6.52
CA VAL A 71 -13.40 -9.17 -6.57
C VAL A 71 -12.82 -10.33 -7.37
N LEU A 72 -13.32 -11.57 -7.20
CA LEU A 72 -12.91 -12.70 -8.04
C LEU A 72 -13.28 -12.47 -9.51
N SER A 73 -14.49 -12.02 -9.82
CA SER A 73 -14.90 -11.74 -11.21
C SER A 73 -14.08 -10.63 -11.87
N PHE A 74 -13.56 -9.69 -11.07
CA PHE A 74 -12.69 -8.62 -11.55
C PHE A 74 -11.28 -9.15 -11.84
N TYR A 75 -10.75 -10.01 -10.97
CA TYR A 75 -9.49 -10.72 -11.21
C TYR A 75 -9.58 -11.67 -12.41
N ASP A 76 -10.67 -12.40 -12.56
CA ASP A 76 -10.90 -13.33 -13.68
C ASP A 76 -11.04 -12.57 -15.00
N ASN A 77 -11.65 -11.38 -14.99
CA ASN A 77 -11.75 -10.52 -16.17
C ASN A 77 -10.39 -9.92 -16.57
N ILE A 78 -9.61 -9.45 -15.59
CA ILE A 78 -8.22 -8.98 -15.84
C ILE A 78 -7.35 -10.10 -16.40
N ASN A 79 -7.45 -11.31 -15.84
CA ASN A 79 -6.69 -12.47 -16.31
C ASN A 79 -7.16 -12.94 -17.70
N SER A 80 -8.46 -12.85 -18.00
CA SER A 80 -9.00 -13.12 -19.34
C SER A 80 -8.45 -12.15 -20.38
N ILE A 81 -8.41 -10.85 -20.07
CA ILE A 81 -7.85 -9.81 -20.95
C ILE A 81 -6.34 -10.00 -21.14
N LEU A 82 -5.60 -10.31 -20.07
CA LEU A 82 -4.16 -10.58 -20.15
C LEU A 82 -3.84 -11.84 -20.97
N ASN A 83 -4.68 -12.88 -20.87
CA ASN A 83 -4.52 -14.10 -21.65
C ASN A 83 -4.92 -13.92 -23.13
N GLU A 84 -5.88 -13.05 -23.43
CA GLU A 84 -6.26 -12.69 -24.81
C GLU A 84 -5.14 -11.90 -25.52
N ILE A 85 -4.48 -11.01 -24.78
CA ILE A 85 -3.29 -10.28 -25.24
C ILE A 85 -2.10 -11.23 -25.44
N ASN A 86 -1.86 -12.16 -24.52
CA ASN A 86 -0.75 -13.12 -24.63
C ASN A 86 -1.00 -14.23 -25.67
N SER A 87 -2.26 -14.61 -25.96
CA SER A 87 -2.57 -15.61 -27.01
C SER A 87 -2.47 -15.06 -28.43
N SER A 88 -2.43 -13.73 -28.59
CA SER A 88 -2.22 -13.07 -29.88
C SER A 88 -0.74 -12.96 -30.27
N ASP A 89 0.18 -13.37 -29.39
CA ASP A 89 1.62 -13.07 -29.48
C ASP A 89 2.50 -14.26 -29.91
N ASP A 90 1.93 -15.44 -30.19
CA ASP A 90 2.71 -16.64 -30.54
C ASP A 90 3.20 -16.70 -32.01
N SER A 91 3.07 -15.63 -32.80
CA SER A 91 3.48 -15.66 -34.22
C SER A 91 3.97 -14.33 -34.80
N TYR A 92 4.66 -13.49 -34.02
CA TYR A 92 5.36 -12.33 -34.57
C TYR A 92 6.85 -12.35 -34.19
N ASP A 93 7.65 -12.89 -35.12
CA ASP A 93 9.11 -12.92 -35.06
C ASP A 93 9.67 -11.48 -35.05
N HIS A 94 9.93 -10.98 -33.85
CA HIS A 94 10.48 -9.65 -33.59
C HIS A 94 11.92 -9.45 -34.09
N THR A 95 12.58 -10.50 -34.61
CA THR A 95 13.97 -10.40 -35.09
C THR A 95 14.10 -9.87 -36.52
N GLN A 96 13.02 -9.88 -37.31
CA GLN A 96 13.03 -9.40 -38.70
C GLN A 96 13.04 -7.86 -38.78
N TYR A 97 12.39 -7.17 -37.85
CA TYR A 97 12.28 -5.71 -37.90
C TYR A 97 13.55 -4.98 -37.42
N PHE A 98 14.30 -5.59 -36.49
CA PHE A 98 15.54 -4.99 -35.99
C PHE A 98 16.66 -4.98 -37.06
N ARG A 99 16.63 -5.93 -38.00
CA ARG A 99 17.57 -5.97 -39.14
C ARG A 99 17.21 -4.93 -40.19
N ASN A 100 15.92 -4.78 -40.48
CA ASN A 100 15.43 -3.79 -41.43
C ASN A 100 15.64 -2.34 -40.94
N SER A 101 15.61 -2.06 -39.63
CA SER A 101 15.87 -0.69 -39.14
C SER A 101 17.31 -0.21 -39.31
N GLN A 102 18.31 -1.13 -39.36
CA GLN A 102 19.69 -0.75 -39.68
C GLN A 102 19.91 -0.62 -41.20
N ASP A 103 19.25 -1.45 -42.02
CA ASP A 103 19.35 -1.35 -43.49
C ASP A 103 18.55 -0.16 -44.08
N VAL A 104 17.49 0.30 -43.39
CA VAL A 104 16.64 1.42 -43.85
C VAL A 104 17.25 2.79 -43.52
N GLN A 105 18.08 2.92 -42.46
CA GLN A 105 18.73 4.20 -42.17
C GLN A 105 19.87 4.56 -43.13
N ASP A 106 20.56 3.57 -43.72
CA ASP A 106 21.62 3.82 -44.71
C ASP A 106 21.09 3.95 -46.16
N GLN A 107 19.88 3.46 -46.47
CA GLN A 107 19.28 3.60 -47.82
C GLN A 107 18.44 4.88 -48.00
N SER A 108 18.01 5.52 -46.92
CA SER A 108 17.13 6.70 -46.98
C SER A 108 17.85 7.99 -47.41
N GLN A 109 19.19 8.05 -47.30
CA GLN A 109 19.97 9.24 -47.65
C GLN A 109 20.51 9.23 -49.10
N ASP A 110 20.78 8.07 -49.69
CA ASP A 110 21.28 8.00 -51.08
C ASP A 110 20.17 8.00 -52.15
N HIS A 111 18.94 7.57 -51.82
CA HIS A 111 17.84 7.53 -52.80
C HIS A 111 17.08 8.86 -52.97
N ASN A 112 17.02 9.68 -51.92
CA ASN A 112 16.32 10.98 -51.98
C ASN A 112 17.06 12.05 -52.80
N GLN A 113 18.38 11.92 -52.96
CA GLN A 113 19.18 12.92 -53.68
C GLN A 113 19.25 12.66 -55.21
N SER A 114 19.10 11.40 -55.65
CA SER A 114 19.02 11.08 -57.09
C SER A 114 17.62 11.29 -57.68
N GLN A 115 16.54 11.12 -56.89
CA GLN A 115 15.17 11.33 -57.40
C GLN A 115 14.80 12.82 -57.50
N SER A 116 15.28 13.68 -56.59
CA SER A 116 15.06 15.13 -56.69
C SER A 116 15.76 15.74 -57.91
N ASP A 117 16.96 15.27 -58.25
CA ASP A 117 17.73 15.79 -59.38
C ASP A 117 17.13 15.35 -60.73
N GLN A 118 16.57 14.13 -60.81
CA GLN A 118 15.81 13.66 -61.97
C GLN A 118 14.45 14.37 -62.11
N ALA A 119 13.77 14.70 -61.00
CA ALA A 119 12.52 15.45 -61.03
C ALA A 119 12.74 16.91 -61.50
N ILE A 120 13.85 17.54 -61.10
CA ILE A 120 14.23 18.90 -61.53
C ILE A 120 14.64 18.91 -63.01
N GLU A 121 15.36 17.88 -63.49
CA GLU A 121 15.70 17.72 -64.90
C GLU A 121 14.45 17.51 -65.76
N ASN A 122 13.50 16.67 -65.31
CA ASN A 122 12.22 16.46 -65.98
C ASN A 122 11.33 17.71 -65.98
N LEU A 123 11.34 18.53 -64.93
CA LEU A 123 10.62 19.82 -64.88
C LEU A 123 11.23 20.87 -65.81
N ASN A 124 12.55 20.88 -65.99
CA ASN A 124 13.21 21.79 -66.93
C ASN A 124 12.97 21.38 -68.39
N VAL A 125 13.01 20.08 -68.70
CA VAL A 125 12.64 19.56 -70.03
C VAL A 125 11.19 19.86 -70.36
N LEU A 126 10.29 19.78 -69.37
CA LEU A 126 8.88 20.10 -69.57
C LEU A 126 8.62 21.59 -69.79
N ASN A 127 9.32 22.48 -69.07
CA ASN A 127 9.25 23.92 -69.32
C ASN A 127 9.78 24.29 -70.71
N GLU A 128 10.75 23.55 -71.24
CA GLU A 128 11.27 23.76 -72.61
C GLU A 128 10.25 23.29 -73.68
N VAL A 129 9.46 22.26 -73.40
CA VAL A 129 8.36 21.79 -74.29
C VAL A 129 7.14 22.71 -74.27
N ILE A 130 6.81 23.30 -73.12
CA ILE A 130 5.66 24.21 -72.97
C ILE A 130 5.85 25.52 -73.77
N ASP A 131 7.09 26.03 -73.86
CA ASP A 131 7.40 27.24 -74.64
C ASP A 131 7.36 27.00 -76.17
N GLU A 132 7.55 25.76 -76.64
CA GLU A 132 7.46 25.43 -78.07
C GLU A 132 6.02 25.23 -78.58
N GLN A 133 5.07 24.77 -77.75
CA GLN A 133 3.71 24.45 -78.20
C GLN A 133 2.80 25.67 -78.42
N HIS A 134 3.05 26.81 -77.76
CA HIS A 134 2.25 28.02 -77.95
C HIS A 134 2.40 28.66 -79.35
N VAL A 135 3.37 28.23 -80.14
CA VAL A 135 3.62 28.73 -81.51
C VAL A 135 2.68 28.10 -82.55
N ASP A 136 2.02 26.98 -82.26
CA ASP A 136 1.39 26.15 -83.30
C ASP A 136 -0.10 26.45 -83.57
N VAL A 137 -0.79 27.16 -82.69
CA VAL A 137 -2.23 27.48 -82.88
C VAL A 137 -2.45 28.39 -84.10
N LYS A 138 -1.55 29.36 -84.31
CA LYS A 138 -1.63 30.29 -85.43
C LYS A 138 -1.24 29.65 -86.76
N LYS A 139 -0.31 28.69 -86.73
CA LYS A 139 0.19 27.96 -87.90
C LYS A 139 -0.75 26.82 -88.31
N ALA A 140 -1.44 26.20 -87.35
CA ALA A 140 -2.50 25.24 -87.61
C ALA A 140 -3.72 25.92 -88.25
N ALA A 141 -4.11 27.11 -87.81
CA ALA A 141 -5.23 27.88 -88.38
C ALA A 141 -5.06 28.17 -89.88
N GLU A 142 -3.83 28.48 -90.32
CA GLU A 142 -3.51 28.73 -91.72
C GLU A 142 -3.63 27.48 -92.62
N ASN A 143 -3.62 26.28 -92.03
CA ASN A 143 -3.65 25.00 -92.76
C ASN A 143 -5.07 24.44 -92.98
N PHE A 144 -6.10 25.02 -92.36
CA PHE A 144 -7.49 24.50 -92.45
C PHE A 144 -8.27 25.00 -93.68
N LEU A 145 -7.82 26.06 -94.36
CA LEU A 145 -8.53 26.65 -95.50
C LEU A 145 -7.64 26.69 -96.76
N ASP A 146 -7.97 25.86 -97.75
CA ASP A 146 -7.39 25.98 -99.09
C ASP A 146 -7.98 27.21 -99.82
N THR A 147 -7.30 28.34 -99.61
CA THR A 147 -7.65 29.65 -100.15
C THR A 147 -7.67 29.63 -101.69
N TYR A 148 -6.77 28.87 -102.32
CA TYR A 148 -6.66 28.79 -103.77
C TYR A 148 -7.74 27.89 -104.38
N GLY A 149 -8.03 26.75 -103.75
CA GLY A 149 -9.09 25.82 -104.18
C GLY A 149 -10.47 26.46 -104.18
N ILE A 150 -10.81 27.20 -103.11
CA ILE A 150 -12.10 27.89 -103.00
C ILE A 150 -12.19 29.05 -104.01
N TYR A 151 -11.10 29.80 -104.17
CA TYR A 151 -11.03 30.87 -105.17
C TYR A 151 -11.24 30.34 -106.60
N SER A 152 -10.61 29.23 -106.96
CA SER A 152 -10.77 28.60 -108.28
C SER A 152 -12.21 28.10 -108.50
N GLN A 153 -12.85 27.52 -107.49
CA GLN A 153 -14.25 27.07 -107.57
C GLN A 153 -15.23 28.25 -107.73
N LEU A 154 -14.98 29.37 -107.05
CA LEU A 154 -15.79 30.60 -107.20
C LEU A 154 -15.65 31.19 -108.61
N CYS A 155 -14.43 31.22 -109.16
CA CYS A 155 -14.20 31.65 -110.55
C CYS A 155 -14.87 30.72 -111.56
N ASN A 156 -14.86 29.40 -111.34
CA ASN A 156 -15.56 28.43 -112.20
C ASN A 156 -17.09 28.53 -112.10
N ALA A 157 -17.63 29.03 -110.99
CA ALA A 157 -19.05 29.29 -110.79
C ALA A 157 -19.54 30.62 -111.40
N GLY A 158 -18.65 31.39 -112.05
CA GLY A 158 -18.98 32.63 -112.76
C GLY A 158 -18.87 33.90 -111.92
N PHE A 159 -18.28 33.84 -110.71
CA PHE A 159 -17.98 35.04 -109.92
C PHE A 159 -16.77 35.78 -110.49
N THR A 160 -16.82 37.12 -110.45
CA THR A 160 -15.67 37.95 -110.84
C THR A 160 -14.54 37.85 -109.82
N ASP A 161 -13.30 38.02 -110.26
CA ASP A 161 -12.10 37.92 -109.41
C ASP A 161 -12.21 38.78 -108.12
N SER A 162 -12.75 39.99 -108.24
CA SER A 162 -12.98 40.88 -107.10
C SER A 162 -14.04 40.37 -106.12
N GLN A 163 -15.14 39.81 -106.61
CA GLN A 163 -16.20 39.22 -105.78
C GLN A 163 -15.72 37.96 -105.07
N SER A 164 -14.98 37.09 -105.78
CA SER A 164 -14.40 35.88 -105.22
C SER A 164 -13.42 36.20 -104.08
N LYS A 165 -12.57 37.23 -104.25
CA LYS A 165 -11.65 37.71 -103.20
C LYS A 165 -12.38 38.25 -101.96
N ILE A 166 -13.49 38.99 -102.13
CA ILE A 166 -14.28 39.52 -101.01
C ILE A 166 -14.97 38.38 -100.24
N ILE A 167 -15.57 37.42 -100.95
CA ILE A 167 -16.20 36.26 -100.32
C ILE A 167 -15.15 35.45 -99.56
N LEU A 168 -13.97 35.26 -100.16
CA LEU A 168 -12.86 34.54 -99.55
C LEU A 168 -12.33 35.24 -98.29
N SER A 169 -12.19 36.56 -98.30
CA SER A 169 -11.77 37.32 -97.12
C SER A 169 -12.79 37.22 -95.99
N LEU A 170 -14.08 37.28 -96.32
CA LEU A 170 -15.16 37.24 -95.34
C LEU A 170 -15.31 35.83 -94.74
N LEU A 171 -15.15 34.79 -95.56
CA LEU A 171 -15.08 33.39 -95.11
C LEU A 171 -13.87 33.16 -94.21
N THR A 172 -12.71 33.70 -94.57
CA THR A 172 -11.48 33.57 -93.78
C THR A 172 -11.62 34.27 -92.43
N GLU A 173 -12.27 35.44 -92.38
CA GLU A 173 -12.53 36.18 -91.14
C GLU A 173 -13.49 35.42 -90.21
N GLU A 174 -14.61 34.90 -90.74
CA GLU A 174 -15.56 34.12 -89.96
C GLU A 174 -14.93 32.81 -89.45
N LEU A 175 -14.18 32.10 -90.30
CA LEU A 175 -13.50 30.86 -89.90
C LEU A 175 -12.46 31.13 -88.81
N ASN A 176 -11.67 32.19 -88.94
CA ASN A 176 -10.69 32.57 -87.93
C ASN A 176 -11.35 32.92 -86.58
N SER A 177 -12.50 33.61 -86.61
CA SER A 177 -13.30 33.88 -85.41
C SER A 177 -13.76 32.59 -84.71
N GLN A 178 -14.25 31.62 -85.47
CA GLN A 178 -14.69 30.32 -84.94
C GLN A 178 -13.52 29.47 -84.41
N VAL A 179 -12.39 29.44 -85.11
CA VAL A 179 -11.18 28.74 -84.65
C VAL A 179 -10.65 29.36 -83.35
N HIS A 180 -10.66 30.69 -83.25
CA HIS A 180 -10.29 31.38 -82.03
C HIS A 180 -11.25 31.06 -80.87
N TYR A 181 -12.57 30.99 -81.13
CA TYR A 181 -13.55 30.52 -80.14
C TYR A 181 -13.27 29.09 -79.69
N LEU A 182 -13.00 28.17 -80.62
CA LEU A 182 -12.71 26.77 -80.29
C LEU A 182 -11.40 26.65 -79.49
N SER A 183 -10.32 27.30 -79.91
CA SER A 183 -9.05 27.30 -79.18
C SER A 183 -9.15 27.90 -77.78
N LYS A 184 -10.06 28.86 -77.56
CA LYS A 184 -10.28 29.44 -76.23
C LYS A 184 -11.08 28.53 -75.30
N ASN A 185 -12.04 27.78 -75.83
CA ASN A 185 -12.94 26.94 -75.01
C ASN A 185 -12.46 25.49 -74.88
N PHE A 186 -11.63 25.02 -75.82
CA PHE A 186 -11.15 23.64 -75.87
C PHE A 186 -9.62 23.65 -75.85
N SER A 187 -9.07 22.86 -74.94
CA SER A 187 -7.64 22.58 -74.88
C SER A 187 -7.31 21.44 -75.86
N PRO A 188 -6.16 21.50 -76.57
CA PRO A 188 -5.65 20.39 -77.35
C PRO A 188 -5.56 19.10 -76.53
N GLN A 189 -5.86 17.96 -77.16
CA GLN A 189 -5.78 16.66 -76.49
C GLN A 189 -4.39 16.38 -75.92
N GLN A 190 -3.33 16.83 -76.60
CA GLN A 190 -1.95 16.66 -76.17
C GLN A 190 -1.66 17.37 -74.84
N ASP A 191 -2.18 18.58 -74.66
CA ASP A 191 -1.97 19.36 -73.44
C ASP A 191 -2.72 18.71 -72.27
N LEU A 192 -3.94 18.23 -72.50
CA LEU A 192 -4.71 17.48 -71.51
C LEU A 192 -4.02 16.18 -71.09
N GLU A 193 -3.43 15.45 -72.04
CA GLU A 193 -2.72 14.20 -71.76
C GLU A 193 -1.45 14.48 -70.94
N ASN A 194 -0.69 15.53 -71.29
CA ASN A 194 0.47 15.98 -70.53
C ASN A 194 0.11 16.37 -69.08
N ASP A 195 -0.92 17.19 -68.90
CA ASP A 195 -1.41 17.57 -67.58
C ASP A 195 -1.85 16.34 -66.77
N THR A 196 -2.50 15.37 -67.43
CA THR A 196 -2.90 14.12 -66.78
C THR A 196 -1.69 13.32 -66.29
N TYR A 197 -0.63 13.19 -67.10
CA TYR A 197 0.61 12.52 -66.68
C TYR A 197 1.26 13.24 -65.49
N LEU A 198 1.29 14.57 -65.48
CA LEU A 198 1.81 15.35 -64.35
C LEU A 198 1.00 15.12 -63.07
N PHE A 199 -0.32 15.10 -63.18
CA PHE A 199 -1.19 14.82 -62.04
C PHE A 199 -1.00 13.40 -61.50
N GLU A 200 -0.88 12.42 -62.39
CA GLU A 200 -0.65 11.03 -62.00
C GLU A 200 0.73 10.84 -61.33
N ALA A 201 1.76 11.50 -61.85
CA ALA A 201 3.08 11.53 -61.25
C ALA A 201 3.06 12.16 -59.85
N ALA A 202 2.47 13.35 -59.70
CA ALA A 202 2.34 14.03 -58.43
C ALA A 202 1.49 13.23 -57.42
N GLN A 203 0.44 12.56 -57.89
CA GLN A 203 -0.38 11.69 -57.05
C GLN A 203 0.41 10.48 -56.55
N SER A 204 1.20 9.85 -57.43
CA SER A 204 2.05 8.72 -57.06
C SER A 204 3.10 9.15 -56.04
N GLU A 205 3.75 10.30 -56.25
CA GLU A 205 4.73 10.85 -55.32
C GLU A 205 4.11 11.13 -53.94
N LEU A 206 2.96 11.82 -53.91
CA LEU A 206 2.24 12.10 -52.67
C LEU A 206 1.81 10.80 -51.96
N SER A 207 1.38 9.78 -52.71
CA SER A 207 1.03 8.48 -52.12
C SER A 207 2.24 7.80 -51.48
N VAL A 208 3.40 7.87 -52.11
CA VAL A 208 4.65 7.32 -51.56
C VAL A 208 5.05 8.08 -50.30
N GLU A 209 4.99 9.42 -50.32
CA GLU A 209 5.31 10.24 -49.16
C GLU A 209 4.37 9.95 -47.97
N ILE A 210 3.05 9.88 -48.22
CA ILE A 210 2.06 9.54 -47.19
C ILE A 210 2.32 8.16 -46.61
N ASN A 211 2.61 7.16 -47.45
CA ASN A 211 2.89 5.81 -46.98
C ASN A 211 4.20 5.77 -46.17
N GLY A 212 5.26 6.44 -46.65
CA GLY A 212 6.52 6.55 -45.93
C GLY A 212 6.36 7.22 -44.56
N TYR A 213 5.59 8.31 -44.49
CA TYR A 213 5.28 8.97 -43.22
C TYR A 213 4.48 8.07 -42.28
N ARG A 214 3.48 7.35 -42.79
CA ARG A 214 2.68 6.41 -42.00
C ARG A 214 3.52 5.28 -41.45
N ASP A 215 4.38 4.68 -42.27
CA ASP A 215 5.23 3.56 -41.86
C ASP A 215 6.28 3.99 -40.85
N SER A 216 6.89 5.17 -41.04
CA SER A 216 7.80 5.77 -40.05
C SER A 216 7.10 5.99 -38.71
N ASN A 217 5.92 6.62 -38.72
CA ASN A 217 5.17 6.89 -37.50
C ASN A 217 4.70 5.58 -36.82
N LEU A 218 4.30 4.57 -37.59
CA LEU A 218 3.94 3.26 -37.06
C LEU A 218 5.15 2.60 -36.40
N SER A 219 6.30 2.62 -37.06
CA SER A 219 7.56 2.11 -36.51
C SER A 219 7.93 2.80 -35.20
N ASP A 220 7.83 4.13 -35.13
CA ASP A 220 8.11 4.90 -33.91
C ASP A 220 7.15 4.58 -32.76
N LEU A 221 5.85 4.44 -33.07
CA LEU A 221 4.84 4.02 -32.09
C LEU A 221 5.08 2.59 -31.61
N MET A 222 5.44 1.68 -32.51
CA MET A 222 5.76 0.30 -32.17
C MET A 222 6.99 0.22 -31.26
N ASN A 223 8.05 0.96 -31.59
CA ASN A 223 9.27 1.07 -30.77
C ASN A 223 8.96 1.63 -29.39
N SER A 224 8.14 2.68 -29.31
CA SER A 224 7.69 3.27 -28.05
C SER A 224 6.87 2.28 -27.21
N SER A 225 6.00 1.49 -27.84
CA SER A 225 5.21 0.45 -27.19
C SER A 225 6.11 -0.66 -26.61
N ILE A 226 7.04 -1.19 -27.40
CA ILE A 226 8.01 -2.20 -26.95
C ILE A 226 8.86 -1.66 -25.79
N PHE A 227 9.31 -0.42 -25.88
CA PHE A 227 10.06 0.23 -24.82
C PHE A 227 9.24 0.34 -23.53
N LEU A 228 7.99 0.80 -23.63
CA LEU A 228 7.09 0.92 -22.49
C LEU A 228 6.80 -0.45 -21.85
N LYS A 229 6.58 -1.49 -22.67
CA LYS A 229 6.40 -2.88 -22.19
C LYS A 229 7.61 -3.35 -21.40
N ARG A 230 8.83 -3.09 -21.89
CA ARG A 230 10.07 -3.44 -21.18
C ARG A 230 10.20 -2.70 -19.85
N LEU A 231 9.86 -1.40 -19.82
CA LEU A 231 9.86 -0.62 -18.59
C LEU A 231 8.82 -1.13 -17.58
N PHE A 232 7.64 -1.50 -18.07
CA PHE A 232 6.58 -2.08 -17.25
C PHE A 232 7.04 -3.40 -16.63
N ASN A 233 7.57 -4.34 -17.44
CA ASN A 233 8.07 -5.62 -16.94
C ASN A 233 9.21 -5.43 -15.92
N SER A 234 10.14 -4.51 -16.20
CA SER A 234 11.22 -4.16 -15.27
C SER A 234 10.70 -3.61 -13.93
N LEU A 235 9.66 -2.78 -13.98
CA LEU A 235 8.99 -2.28 -12.78
C LEU A 235 8.28 -3.39 -12.02
N GLU A 236 7.59 -4.30 -12.73
CA GLU A 236 6.93 -5.45 -12.14
C GLU A 236 7.92 -6.38 -11.43
N ASP A 237 9.05 -6.71 -12.08
CA ASP A 237 10.12 -7.50 -11.49
C ASP A 237 10.69 -6.83 -10.24
N SER A 238 10.97 -5.52 -10.31
CA SER A 238 11.46 -4.73 -9.18
C SER A 238 10.46 -4.73 -8.02
N LEU A 239 9.17 -4.53 -8.30
CA LEU A 239 8.12 -4.57 -7.29
C LEU A 239 7.98 -5.95 -6.66
N ASN A 240 8.06 -7.02 -7.47
CA ASN A 240 7.99 -8.38 -6.97
C ASN A 240 9.18 -8.71 -6.07
N ILE A 241 10.39 -8.32 -6.45
CA ILE A 241 11.59 -8.45 -5.61
C ILE A 241 11.39 -7.71 -4.28
N GLN A 242 10.92 -6.46 -4.31
CA GLN A 242 10.68 -5.68 -3.10
C GLN A 242 9.58 -6.28 -2.23
N TYR A 243 8.52 -6.79 -2.84
CA TYR A 243 7.45 -7.49 -2.13
C TYR A 243 7.98 -8.74 -1.42
N GLN A 244 8.76 -9.56 -2.11
CA GLN A 244 9.39 -10.75 -1.53
C GLN A 244 10.37 -10.38 -0.42
N LEU A 245 11.14 -9.30 -0.58
CA LEU A 245 12.04 -8.80 0.45
C LEU A 245 11.26 -8.40 1.72
N ILE A 246 10.17 -7.65 1.57
CA ILE A 246 9.32 -7.21 2.68
C ILE A 246 8.64 -8.39 3.35
N ASP A 247 8.12 -9.35 2.58
CA ASP A 247 7.49 -10.55 3.13
C ASP A 247 8.51 -11.39 3.94
N ASN A 248 9.72 -11.56 3.40
CA ASN A 248 10.79 -12.25 4.12
C ASN A 248 11.24 -11.48 5.35
N SER A 249 11.40 -10.15 5.28
CA SER A 249 11.77 -9.34 6.46
C SER A 249 10.68 -9.39 7.52
N MET A 250 9.41 -9.32 7.13
CA MET A 250 8.27 -9.43 8.04
C MET A 250 8.24 -10.79 8.72
N LYS A 251 8.47 -11.89 7.98
CA LYS A 251 8.57 -13.25 8.56
C LYS A 251 9.71 -13.34 9.56
N LEU A 252 10.89 -12.83 9.21
CA LEU A 252 12.06 -12.80 10.11
C LEU A 252 11.78 -12.00 11.38
N GLU A 253 11.18 -10.82 11.26
CA GLU A 253 10.81 -9.98 12.42
C GLU A 253 9.77 -10.68 13.32
N ILE A 254 8.76 -11.33 12.72
CA ILE A 254 7.75 -12.09 13.47
C ILE A 254 8.39 -13.25 14.22
N ASP A 255 9.30 -13.99 13.59
CA ASP A 255 9.96 -15.12 14.22
C ASP A 255 10.95 -14.67 15.29
N GLN A 256 11.65 -13.55 15.09
CA GLN A 256 12.46 -12.91 16.12
C GLN A 256 11.59 -12.47 17.32
N PHE A 257 10.43 -11.86 17.07
CA PHE A 257 9.50 -11.47 18.13
C PHE A 257 8.98 -12.69 18.90
N LYS A 258 8.59 -13.77 18.21
CA LYS A 258 8.20 -15.03 18.86
C LYS A 258 9.33 -15.62 19.69
N HIS A 259 10.56 -15.59 19.16
CA HIS A 259 11.73 -16.08 19.86
C HIS A 259 12.02 -15.27 21.12
N GLU A 260 12.02 -13.94 21.03
CA GLU A 260 12.21 -13.04 22.17
C GLU A 260 11.12 -13.23 23.23
N ASN A 261 9.86 -13.35 22.80
CA ASN A 261 8.76 -13.62 23.71
C ASN A 261 8.91 -15.01 24.37
N ASN A 262 9.31 -16.03 23.62
CA ASN A 262 9.58 -17.36 24.18
C ASN A 262 10.73 -17.34 25.21
N LEU A 263 11.83 -16.65 24.90
CA LEU A 263 12.96 -16.46 25.82
C LEU A 263 12.52 -15.72 27.09
N THR A 264 11.71 -14.68 26.94
CA THR A 264 11.15 -13.93 28.07
C THR A 264 10.26 -14.80 28.93
N ASN A 265 9.37 -15.59 28.32
CA ASN A 265 8.53 -16.56 29.03
C ASN A 265 9.36 -17.63 29.74
N LYS A 266 10.40 -18.18 29.09
CA LYS A 266 11.33 -19.12 29.74
C LYS A 266 12.03 -18.48 30.93
N LYS A 267 12.49 -17.23 30.81
CA LYS A 267 13.10 -16.47 31.91
C LYS A 267 12.14 -16.27 33.07
N LEU A 268 10.87 -15.93 32.78
CA LEU A 268 9.82 -15.82 33.80
C LEU A 268 9.55 -17.16 34.47
N ASN A 269 9.49 -18.26 33.72
CA ASN A 269 9.29 -19.60 34.26
C ASN A 269 10.46 -20.04 35.16
N ILE A 270 11.71 -19.79 34.76
CA ILE A 270 12.89 -20.06 35.60
C ILE A 270 12.81 -19.25 36.89
N ARG A 271 12.50 -17.95 36.79
CA ARG A 271 12.35 -17.11 37.99
C ARG A 271 11.21 -17.60 38.88
N ASN A 272 10.08 -18.00 38.31
CA ASN A 272 8.97 -18.56 39.09
C ASN A 272 9.39 -19.84 39.80
N HIS A 273 10.09 -20.75 39.10
CA HIS A 273 10.60 -21.98 39.69
C HIS A 273 11.61 -21.71 40.81
N ASP A 274 12.54 -20.77 40.61
CA ASP A 274 13.51 -20.34 41.61
C ASP A 274 12.81 -19.75 42.84
N LEU A 275 11.84 -18.84 42.62
CA LEU A 275 11.01 -18.29 43.70
C LEU A 275 10.22 -19.38 44.42
N ASN A 276 9.64 -20.34 43.71
CA ASN A 276 8.90 -21.44 44.30
C ASN A 276 9.81 -22.35 45.14
N ASN A 277 11.01 -22.65 44.63
CA ASN A 277 12.00 -23.43 45.37
C ASN A 277 12.51 -22.66 46.60
N ARG A 278 12.74 -21.36 46.47
CA ARG A 278 13.15 -20.49 47.57
C ARG A 278 12.06 -20.36 48.63
N ILE A 279 10.82 -20.13 48.23
CA ILE A 279 9.64 -20.16 49.13
C ILE A 279 9.57 -21.51 49.82
N GLY A 280 9.60 -22.62 49.07
CA GLY A 280 9.53 -23.96 49.65
C GLY A 280 10.63 -24.24 50.67
N THR A 281 11.88 -23.92 50.33
CA THR A 281 13.03 -24.17 51.21
C THR A 281 13.10 -23.18 52.38
N GLU A 282 12.95 -21.88 52.16
CA GLU A 282 13.02 -20.86 53.22
C GLU A 282 11.81 -20.92 54.16
N LEU A 283 10.58 -21.05 53.65
CA LEU A 283 9.39 -21.17 54.52
C LEU A 283 9.36 -22.52 55.23
N MET A 284 9.66 -23.63 54.56
CA MET A 284 9.64 -24.94 55.24
C MET A 284 10.78 -25.04 56.25
N SER A 285 11.97 -24.51 55.95
CA SER A 285 13.08 -24.44 56.91
C SER A 285 12.75 -23.50 58.07
N GLY A 286 12.14 -22.34 57.79
CA GLY A 286 11.68 -21.38 58.80
C GLY A 286 10.67 -22.00 59.75
N ILE A 287 9.58 -22.56 59.21
CA ILE A 287 8.53 -23.25 59.98
C ILE A 287 9.11 -24.42 60.78
N LYS A 288 9.99 -25.24 60.18
CA LYS A 288 10.62 -26.36 60.89
C LYS A 288 11.53 -25.88 62.03
N SER A 289 12.26 -24.77 61.83
CA SER A 289 13.07 -24.16 62.87
C SER A 289 12.23 -23.56 64.00
N GLU A 290 11.09 -22.95 63.67
CA GLU A 290 10.14 -22.42 64.66
C GLU A 290 9.47 -23.54 65.46
N ILE A 291 9.12 -24.66 64.81
CA ILE A 291 8.61 -25.85 65.50
C ILE A 291 9.68 -26.41 66.45
N GLU A 292 10.93 -26.48 66.01
CA GLU A 292 12.01 -26.98 66.85
C GLU A 292 12.25 -26.03 68.03
N SER A 293 12.27 -24.70 67.82
CA SER A 293 12.44 -23.72 68.90
C SER A 293 11.28 -23.76 69.91
N LEU A 294 10.04 -23.94 69.43
CA LEU A 294 8.87 -24.15 70.27
C LEU A 294 9.01 -25.43 71.11
N ARG A 295 9.53 -26.51 70.51
CA ARG A 295 9.81 -27.76 71.22
C ARG A 295 10.84 -27.56 72.32
N TRP A 296 11.91 -26.81 72.07
CA TRP A 296 12.92 -26.45 73.08
C TRP A 296 12.35 -25.59 74.22
N ALA A 297 11.46 -24.64 73.90
CA ALA A 297 10.82 -23.80 74.90
C ALA A 297 9.87 -24.61 75.81
N ILE A 298 9.07 -25.50 75.21
CA ILE A 298 8.13 -26.37 75.94
C ILE A 298 8.87 -27.34 76.87
N THR A 299 9.96 -27.98 76.41
CA THR A 299 10.72 -28.89 77.29
C THR A 299 11.37 -28.14 78.44
N ARG A 300 11.95 -26.97 78.20
CA ARG A 300 12.55 -26.13 79.25
C ARG A 300 11.50 -25.65 80.26
N ALA A 301 10.34 -25.20 79.79
CA ALA A 301 9.24 -24.76 80.65
C ALA A 301 8.66 -25.94 81.46
N GLY A 302 8.49 -27.11 80.85
CA GLY A 302 8.02 -28.32 81.51
C GLY A 302 8.95 -28.79 82.63
N VAL A 303 10.27 -28.78 82.39
CA VAL A 303 11.26 -29.11 83.44
C VAL A 303 11.20 -28.13 84.60
N LEU A 304 11.07 -26.82 84.33
CA LEU A 304 10.93 -25.80 85.39
C LEU A 304 9.64 -26.00 86.20
N ALA A 305 8.53 -26.34 85.55
CA ALA A 305 7.26 -26.62 86.23
C ALA A 305 7.34 -27.87 87.13
N LEU A 306 8.01 -28.93 86.66
CA LEU A 306 8.25 -30.14 87.47
C LEU A 306 9.15 -29.83 88.67
N LEU A 307 10.24 -29.07 88.46
CA LEU A 307 11.10 -28.63 89.56
C LEU A 307 10.35 -27.75 90.56
N SER A 308 9.50 -26.82 90.11
CA SER A 308 8.70 -25.99 91.02
C SER A 308 7.68 -26.82 91.79
N MET A 309 7.10 -27.83 91.17
CA MET A 309 6.16 -28.75 91.84
C MET A 309 6.85 -29.55 92.95
N VAL A 310 8.03 -30.12 92.67
CA VAL A 310 8.83 -30.83 93.68
C VAL A 310 9.26 -29.89 94.80
N PHE A 311 9.75 -28.70 94.48
CA PHE A 311 10.14 -27.70 95.47
C PHE A 311 8.95 -27.27 96.34
N SER A 312 7.77 -27.06 95.74
CA SER A 312 6.54 -26.71 96.46
C SER A 312 6.13 -27.80 97.45
N ILE A 313 6.21 -29.08 97.07
CA ILE A 313 5.95 -30.22 97.97
C ILE A 313 6.91 -30.19 99.16
N LEU A 314 8.21 -29.96 98.93
CA LEU A 314 9.21 -29.89 99.99
C LEU A 314 8.99 -28.70 100.94
N VAL A 315 8.64 -27.53 100.42
CA VAL A 315 8.30 -26.35 101.22
C VAL A 315 7.06 -26.61 102.07
N CYS A 316 6.01 -27.19 101.47
CA CYS A 316 4.78 -27.53 102.18
C CYS A 316 5.04 -28.53 103.32
N PHE A 317 5.88 -29.54 103.06
CA PHE A 317 6.29 -30.52 104.06
C PHE A 317 7.12 -29.89 105.21
N ASN A 318 8.04 -28.97 104.89
CA ASN A 318 8.83 -28.25 105.90
C ASN A 318 7.98 -27.34 106.79
N VAL A 319 7.03 -26.62 106.18
CA VAL A 319 6.08 -25.78 106.93
C VAL A 319 5.19 -26.64 107.83
N SER A 320 4.70 -27.78 107.33
CA SER A 320 3.93 -28.74 108.12
C SER A 320 4.71 -29.28 109.33
N GLN A 321 6.00 -29.60 109.19
CA GLN A 321 6.84 -29.95 110.34
C GLN A 321 7.06 -28.80 111.33
N ARG A 322 7.14 -27.55 110.85
CA ARG A 322 7.28 -26.36 111.71
C ARG A 322 5.99 -25.98 112.44
N SER A 323 4.81 -26.32 111.90
CA SER A 323 3.55 -26.22 112.63
C SER A 323 3.39 -27.34 113.66
N ALA A 324 3.82 -28.57 113.34
CA ALA A 324 3.80 -29.68 114.30
C ALA A 324 4.73 -29.43 115.51
N SER A 325 5.91 -28.83 115.28
CA SER A 325 6.86 -28.47 116.36
C SER A 325 6.46 -27.23 117.17
N LYS A 326 5.46 -26.45 116.73
CA LYS A 326 4.83 -25.39 117.56
C LYS A 326 3.69 -25.94 118.41
N GLU A 327 2.95 -26.94 117.93
CA GLU A 327 1.91 -27.64 118.71
C GLU A 327 2.50 -28.44 119.89
N GLU A 328 3.67 -29.06 119.71
CA GLU A 328 4.35 -29.84 120.76
C GLU A 328 4.91 -28.96 121.90
N THR A 329 5.18 -27.67 121.65
CA THR A 329 5.66 -26.74 122.68
C THR A 329 4.55 -26.12 123.53
N GLU A 330 3.32 -26.01 123.02
CA GLU A 330 2.17 -25.50 123.77
C GLU A 330 1.46 -26.61 124.58
N MET A 331 1.45 -27.85 124.09
CA MET A 331 0.88 -29.01 124.82
C MET A 331 1.73 -29.53 126.00
N ALA A 332 3.00 -29.12 126.11
CA ALA A 332 3.89 -29.51 127.22
C ALA A 332 3.77 -28.62 128.47
N ALA A 333 3.23 -27.39 128.32
CA ALA A 333 3.03 -26.46 129.44
C ALA A 333 1.74 -26.72 130.23
N ASP A 334 0.70 -27.25 129.59
CA ASP A 334 -0.61 -27.51 130.20
C ASP A 334 -0.63 -28.81 131.05
N LYS A 335 0.17 -29.82 130.67
CA LYS A 335 0.30 -31.10 131.41
C LYS A 335 1.00 -30.99 132.77
N GLN A 336 1.76 -29.93 133.05
CA GLN A 336 2.45 -29.76 134.33
C GLN A 336 1.55 -29.22 135.45
N ILE A 337 0.46 -28.52 135.12
CA ILE A 337 -0.46 -27.93 136.10
C ILE A 337 -1.48 -28.97 136.61
N ASP A 338 -1.93 -29.87 135.74
CA ASP A 338 -2.96 -30.87 136.05
C ASP A 338 -2.43 -32.10 136.83
N THR A 339 -1.10 -32.28 136.87
CA THR A 339 -0.45 -33.44 137.52
C THR A 339 -0.18 -33.23 139.02
N GLN A 340 -0.21 -31.98 139.53
CA GLN A 340 0.11 -31.65 140.94
C GLN A 340 -1.10 -31.60 141.89
N LEU A 341 -2.34 -31.55 141.37
CA LEU A 341 -3.56 -31.41 142.18
C LEU A 341 -4.33 -32.73 142.46
N ARG A 342 -3.84 -33.88 141.98
CA ARG A 342 -4.60 -35.16 141.97
C ARG A 342 -3.93 -36.34 142.70
N ARG A 343 -3.18 -36.13 143.81
CA ARG A 343 -2.56 -37.26 144.58
C ARG A 343 -2.50 -37.12 146.12
N ALA A 344 -3.49 -36.56 146.81
CA ALA A 344 -3.62 -36.85 148.24
C ALA A 344 -5.08 -36.97 148.67
N HIS A 345 -5.42 -38.17 149.16
CA HIS A 345 -6.59 -38.58 149.96
C HIS A 345 -7.90 -39.05 149.27
N LEU A 346 -8.07 -40.38 149.27
CA LEU A 346 -9.33 -41.08 149.63
C LEU A 346 -9.39 -41.21 151.18
N PRO A 347 -10.47 -41.73 151.79
CA PRO A 347 -11.90 -41.67 151.48
C PRO A 347 -12.74 -41.25 152.72
N ALA A 348 -14.03 -40.94 152.54
CA ALA A 348 -15.09 -41.33 153.48
C ALA A 348 -16.48 -41.02 152.89
N GLU A 349 -17.38 -41.96 153.09
CA GLU A 349 -18.76 -42.01 152.60
C GLU A 349 -19.71 -40.97 153.23
N THR A 350 -20.92 -40.95 152.64
CA THR A 350 -22.27 -40.60 153.16
C THR A 350 -22.89 -39.36 152.53
N VAL A 351 -24.19 -39.24 152.20
CA VAL A 351 -25.41 -40.09 152.10
C VAL A 351 -26.48 -39.20 151.43
N HIS A 352 -27.39 -39.79 150.64
CA HIS A 352 -28.72 -39.33 150.15
C HIS A 352 -28.83 -38.07 149.26
N ASN A 353 -29.39 -38.12 148.03
CA ASN A 353 -30.70 -38.55 147.48
C ASN A 353 -31.89 -37.60 147.79
N GLU A 354 -32.49 -37.06 146.72
CA GLU A 354 -33.94 -36.89 146.48
C GLU A 354 -34.10 -36.65 144.96
N TYR A 355 -34.56 -37.64 144.19
CA TYR A 355 -35.93 -37.83 143.66
C TYR A 355 -36.39 -36.72 142.68
N GLU A 356 -37.04 -36.93 141.54
CA GLU A 356 -37.32 -38.04 140.60
C GLU A 356 -38.22 -37.44 139.48
N ALA A 357 -38.50 -38.26 138.45
CA ALA A 357 -39.60 -38.19 137.45
C ALA A 357 -39.26 -37.55 136.09
N ASP A 358 -39.03 -38.33 135.01
CA ASP A 358 -39.99 -39.12 134.16
C ASP A 358 -40.62 -38.23 133.05
N TRP A 359 -40.83 -38.59 131.79
CA TRP A 359 -41.10 -39.86 131.09
C TRP A 359 -40.63 -39.80 129.62
N GLU A 360 -40.45 -40.99 129.02
CA GLU A 360 -40.23 -41.28 127.59
C GLU A 360 -41.41 -40.90 126.68
N GLU A 361 -41.17 -40.81 125.35
CA GLU A 361 -42.22 -41.11 124.37
C GLU A 361 -41.62 -41.82 123.14
N ASP A 362 -42.42 -42.78 122.66
CA ASP A 362 -42.09 -43.98 121.91
C ASP A 362 -41.79 -43.82 120.40
N GLN A 363 -41.43 -44.97 119.82
CA GLN A 363 -41.37 -45.27 118.39
C GLN A 363 -42.66 -44.98 117.61
N GLU A 364 -42.56 -44.65 116.32
CA GLU A 364 -43.10 -45.44 115.19
C GLU A 364 -43.19 -44.64 113.86
N VAL A 365 -42.81 -45.34 112.77
CA VAL A 365 -43.44 -45.42 111.43
C VAL A 365 -43.43 -44.19 110.47
N SER A 366 -42.81 -44.46 109.30
CA SER A 366 -42.96 -43.88 107.94
C SER A 366 -42.67 -42.41 107.65
#